data_AF-A0A209C992-F1
#
_entry.id   AF-A0A209C992-F1
#
_cell.length_a   1.000
_cell.length_b   1.000
_cell.length_c   1.000
_cell.angle_alpha   90.00
_cell.angle_beta   90.00
_cell.angle_gamma   90.00
#
_symmetry.space_group_name_H-M   'P 1'
#
loop_
_entity.id
_entity.type
_entity.pdbx_description
1 polymer ?
#
loop_
_entity_poly.entity_id
_entity_poly.type
_entity_poly.pdbx_seq_one_letter_code
_entity_poly.pdbx_strand_id
1 'polypeptide(L)'
;MSPLTPTPGHALWHRTPALSDCMTLPHIAAAFAEDALVRELEADGVEAVLHEPADRSRAVLGLHNPSATESRVNLRTLLPEHTDCNWHFLSGSMHTSDAADGLHLHLAASDTVWLTTT
;
A
#
# COMPACT_ATOMS: atom_id res chain seq x y z
N MET A 1 -13.97 32.67 -6.86
CA MET A 1 -13.58 31.26 -6.81
C MET A 1 -12.38 31.17 -5.88
N SER A 2 -12.55 30.58 -4.69
CA SER A 2 -11.42 30.34 -3.78
C SER A 2 -10.65 29.14 -4.30
N PRO A 3 -9.30 29.18 -4.35
CA PRO A 3 -8.52 27.99 -4.66
C PRO A 3 -8.71 27.00 -3.51
N LEU A 4 -9.04 25.75 -3.84
CA LEU A 4 -9.04 24.65 -2.89
C LEU A 4 -7.61 24.51 -2.35
N THR A 5 -7.42 24.84 -1.08
CA THR A 5 -6.19 24.52 -0.36
C THR A 5 -6.04 23.00 -0.42
N PRO A 6 -4.95 22.44 -0.99
CA PRO A 6 -4.74 21.01 -0.94
C PRO A 6 -4.61 20.63 0.54
N THR A 7 -5.46 19.71 1.00
CA THR A 7 -5.41 19.18 2.36
C THR A 7 -3.98 18.66 2.59
N PRO A 8 -3.20 19.22 3.53
CA PRO A 8 -1.76 18.97 3.61
C PRO A 8 -1.37 17.49 3.84
N GLY A 9 -2.31 16.64 4.26
CA GLY A 9 -2.06 15.22 4.57
C GLY A 9 -2.10 14.27 3.38
N HIS A 10 -2.98 14.49 2.38
CA HIS A 10 -3.16 13.52 1.29
C HIS A 10 -1.92 13.40 0.39
N ALA A 11 -1.20 14.50 0.15
CA ALA A 11 -0.01 14.47 -0.71
C ALA A 11 1.24 13.84 -0.04
N LEU A 12 1.21 13.57 1.26
CA LEU A 12 2.37 13.11 2.02
C LEU A 12 2.51 11.58 2.08
N TRP A 13 1.42 10.82 2.02
CA TRP A 13 1.45 9.36 2.19
C TRP A 13 1.84 8.60 0.91
N HIS A 14 1.65 9.19 -0.28
CA HIS A 14 2.19 8.65 -1.55
C HIS A 14 3.73 8.60 -1.60
N ARG A 15 4.41 8.95 -0.49
CA ARG A 15 5.85 8.86 -0.35
C ARG A 15 6.27 7.43 -0.05
N THR A 16 7.43 7.08 -0.59
CA THR A 16 8.20 5.87 -0.29
C THR A 16 8.19 5.56 1.21
N PRO A 17 8.08 4.28 1.64
CA PRO A 17 8.23 3.90 3.04
C PRO A 17 9.49 4.53 3.65
N ALA A 18 9.47 4.77 4.96
CA ALA A 18 10.67 5.18 5.68
C ALA A 18 11.80 4.21 5.30
N LEU A 19 12.85 4.76 4.67
CA LEU A 19 13.87 4.09 3.87
C LEU A 19 14.83 3.23 4.72
N SER A 20 14.31 2.33 5.55
CA SER A 20 15.12 1.39 6.33
C SER A 20 15.26 0.08 5.55
N ASP A 21 16.51 -0.39 5.46
CA ASP A 21 17.10 -1.68 5.08
C ASP A 21 16.45 -2.52 3.95
N CYS A 22 15.13 -2.60 3.82
CA CYS A 22 14.41 -3.35 2.80
C CYS A 22 14.61 -2.80 1.37
N MET A 23 14.83 -1.49 1.20
CA MET A 23 15.14 -0.92 -0.13
C MET A 23 16.58 -1.23 -0.61
N THR A 24 17.41 -1.89 0.19
CA THR A 24 18.70 -2.41 -0.29
C THR A 24 18.53 -3.57 -1.28
N LEU A 25 17.33 -4.16 -1.34
CA LEU A 25 16.99 -5.19 -2.31
C LEU A 25 16.66 -4.55 -3.67
N PRO A 26 17.45 -4.80 -4.73
CA PRO A 26 17.27 -4.13 -6.02
C PRO A 26 15.86 -4.28 -6.62
N HIS A 27 15.23 -5.43 -6.39
CA HIS A 27 13.89 -5.74 -6.90
C HIS A 27 12.76 -5.01 -6.16
N ILE A 28 12.96 -4.54 -4.92
CA ILE A 28 12.00 -3.65 -4.23
C ILE A 28 12.26 -2.21 -4.67
N ALA A 29 13.54 -1.82 -4.80
CA ALA A 29 13.92 -0.48 -5.23
C ALA A 29 13.36 -0.13 -6.62
N ALA A 30 13.27 -1.10 -7.52
CA ALA A 30 12.69 -0.93 -8.85
C ALA A 30 11.23 -0.42 -8.82
N ALA A 31 10.44 -0.78 -7.80
CA ALA A 31 9.06 -0.31 -7.65
C ALA A 31 8.97 1.21 -7.38
N PHE A 32 10.08 1.83 -6.94
CA PHE A 32 10.16 3.25 -6.66
C PHE A 32 11.02 4.01 -7.68
N ALA A 33 11.38 3.38 -8.80
CA ALA A 33 12.05 4.04 -9.91
C ALA A 33 11.12 5.06 -10.61
N GLU A 34 11.70 6.02 -11.34
CA GLU A 34 10.95 7.08 -12.02
C GLU A 34 9.99 6.53 -13.10
N ASP A 35 10.33 5.40 -13.71
CA ASP A 35 9.55 4.71 -14.71
C ASP A 35 8.56 3.68 -14.14
N ALA A 36 8.49 3.54 -12.81
CA ALA A 36 7.50 2.70 -12.16
C ALA A 36 6.09 3.29 -12.33
N LEU A 37 5.13 2.42 -12.62
CA LEU A 37 3.73 2.82 -12.65
C LEU A 37 3.21 2.92 -11.22
N VAL A 38 2.57 4.04 -10.89
CA VAL A 38 1.93 4.26 -9.59
C VAL A 38 0.42 4.34 -9.80
N ARG A 39 -0.34 3.48 -9.11
CA ARG A 39 -1.80 3.41 -9.19
C ARG A 39 -2.41 3.63 -7.82
N GLU A 40 -3.31 4.59 -7.72
CA GLU A 40 -4.22 4.70 -6.58
C GLU A 40 -5.31 3.65 -6.69
N LEU A 41 -5.68 3.06 -5.56
CA LEU A 41 -6.69 2.01 -5.45
C LEU A 41 -7.80 2.45 -4.50
N GLU A 42 -9.03 2.08 -4.84
CA GLU A 42 -10.20 2.32 -4.00
C GLU A 42 -10.32 1.21 -2.94
N ALA A 43 -10.15 1.55 -1.66
CA ALA A 43 -10.14 0.59 -0.55
C ALA A 43 -11.08 1.00 0.61
N ASP A 44 -12.34 1.34 0.31
CA ASP A 44 -13.40 1.60 1.30
C ASP A 44 -12.96 2.51 2.47
N GLY A 45 -12.36 3.66 2.15
CA GLY A 45 -11.91 4.64 3.14
C GLY A 45 -10.49 4.41 3.67
N VAL A 46 -9.79 3.37 3.21
CA VAL A 46 -8.34 3.23 3.27
C VAL A 46 -7.73 3.84 2.01
N GLU A 47 -6.67 4.61 2.16
CA GLU A 47 -5.89 5.13 1.05
C GLU A 47 -4.88 4.07 0.62
N ALA A 48 -4.90 3.67 -0.65
CA ALA A 48 -4.12 2.54 -1.15
C ALA A 48 -3.38 2.88 -2.44
N VAL A 49 -2.08 2.57 -2.51
CA VAL A 49 -1.21 2.84 -3.67
C VAL A 49 -0.44 1.61 -4.04
N LEU A 50 -0.48 1.24 -5.31
CA LEU A 50 0.35 0.18 -5.87
C LEU A 50 1.46 0.79 -6.74
N HIS A 51 2.68 0.40 -6.43
CA HIS A 51 3.88 0.68 -7.20
C HIS A 51 4.24 -0.57 -8.01
N GLU A 52 4.21 -0.46 -9.34
CA GLU A 52 4.50 -1.54 -10.26
C GLU A 52 5.76 -1.20 -11.07
N PRO A 53 6.88 -1.93 -10.88
CA PRO A 53 8.09 -1.65 -11.62
C PRO A 53 7.96 -2.04 -13.10
N ALA A 54 8.61 -1.28 -13.98
CA ALA A 54 8.60 -1.55 -15.42
C ALA A 54 9.19 -2.94 -15.78
N ASP A 55 10.14 -3.41 -14.97
CA ASP A 55 10.80 -4.71 -15.13
C ASP A 55 9.97 -5.90 -14.60
N ARG A 56 8.77 -5.63 -14.05
CA ARG A 56 7.86 -6.63 -13.45
C ARG A 56 8.50 -7.47 -12.34
N SER A 57 9.51 -6.94 -11.66
CA SER A 57 10.22 -7.64 -10.59
C SER A 57 9.33 -7.88 -9.36
N ARG A 58 9.06 -6.84 -8.56
CA ARG A 58 8.15 -6.93 -7.41
C ARG A 58 7.31 -5.67 -7.26
N ALA A 59 6.00 -5.85 -7.25
CA ALA A 59 5.09 -4.77 -6.90
C ALA A 59 5.17 -4.45 -5.39
N VAL A 60 4.94 -3.19 -5.04
CA VAL A 60 4.90 -2.71 -3.65
C VAL A 60 3.58 -1.99 -3.40
N LEU A 61 2.85 -2.43 -2.38
CA LEU A 61 1.56 -1.87 -1.97
C LEU A 61 1.73 -1.06 -0.69
N GLY A 62 1.32 0.20 -0.71
CA GLY A 62 1.15 1.03 0.48
C GLY A 62 -0.33 1.16 0.83
N LEU A 63 -0.65 0.97 2.11
CA LEU A 63 -1.99 1.18 2.66
C LEU A 63 -1.90 2.15 3.84
N HIS A 64 -2.78 3.14 3.88
CA HIS A 64 -2.90 4.07 4.99
C HIS A 64 -4.37 4.19 5.42
N ASN A 65 -4.61 4.07 6.72
CA ASN A 65 -5.93 4.30 7.30
C ASN A 65 -6.03 5.75 7.81
N PRO A 66 -6.65 6.68 7.06
CA PRO A 66 -6.80 8.07 7.50
C PRO A 66 -7.85 8.25 8.60
N SER A 67 -8.60 7.20 8.96
CA SER A 67 -9.71 7.29 9.90
C SER A 67 -9.24 7.25 11.36
N ALA A 68 -10.16 7.64 12.26
CA ALA A 68 -9.96 7.60 13.71
C ALA A 68 -10.27 6.23 14.33
N THR A 69 -10.64 5.23 13.51
CA THR A 69 -10.98 3.88 13.94
C THR A 69 -10.16 2.87 13.15
N GLU A 70 -10.19 1.61 13.57
CA GLU A 70 -9.61 0.53 12.77
C GLU A 70 -10.34 0.39 11.43
N SER A 71 -9.57 0.13 10.37
CA SER A 71 -10.07 -0.14 9.02
C SER A 71 -9.59 -1.49 8.55
N ARG A 72 -10.45 -2.17 7.79
CA ARG A 72 -10.25 -3.53 7.30
C ARG A 72 -10.21 -3.54 5.78
N VAL A 73 -9.20 -4.21 5.21
CA VAL A 73 -8.99 -4.33 3.76
C VAL A 73 -8.91 -5.80 3.38
N ASN A 74 -9.65 -6.21 2.34
CA ASN A 74 -9.45 -7.50 1.70
C ASN A 74 -8.51 -7.33 0.49
N LEU A 75 -7.33 -7.93 0.55
CA LEU A 75 -6.34 -7.80 -0.55
C LEU A 75 -6.84 -8.41 -1.87
N ARG A 76 -7.65 -9.47 -1.82
CA ARG A 76 -8.16 -10.13 -3.02
C ARG A 76 -9.16 -9.27 -3.78
N THR A 77 -9.97 -8.50 -3.06
CA THR A 77 -10.92 -7.57 -3.69
C THR A 77 -10.22 -6.30 -4.16
N LEU A 78 -9.20 -5.86 -3.42
CA LEU A 78 -8.44 -4.65 -3.75
C LEU A 78 -7.56 -4.84 -5.00
N LEU A 79 -6.91 -6.00 -5.12
CA LEU A 79 -5.99 -6.33 -6.21
C LEU A 79 -6.29 -7.73 -6.76
N PRO A 80 -7.41 -7.90 -7.49
CA PRO A 80 -7.78 -9.20 -8.06
C PRO A 80 -6.70 -9.74 -9.00
N GLU A 81 -5.98 -8.88 -9.71
CA GLU A 81 -4.85 -9.24 -10.57
C GLU A 81 -3.65 -9.85 -9.80
N HIS A 82 -3.57 -9.66 -8.47
CA HIS A 82 -2.50 -10.16 -7.61
C HIS A 82 -3.00 -11.25 -6.63
N THR A 83 -4.13 -11.89 -6.92
CA THR A 83 -4.72 -12.93 -6.04
C THR A 83 -3.80 -14.14 -5.83
N ASP A 84 -2.97 -14.46 -6.83
CA ASP A 84 -2.02 -15.59 -6.79
C ASP A 84 -0.65 -15.20 -6.21
N CYS A 85 -0.43 -13.92 -5.91
CA CYS A 85 0.81 -13.44 -5.31
C CYS A 85 0.82 -13.63 -3.79
N ASN A 86 1.98 -13.98 -3.24
CA ASN A 86 2.19 -13.91 -1.80
C ASN A 86 2.65 -12.50 -1.42
N TRP A 87 2.01 -11.92 -0.40
CA TRP A 87 2.35 -10.60 0.12
C TRP A 87 3.21 -10.72 1.37
N HIS A 88 4.29 -9.94 1.41
CA HIS A 88 5.24 -9.91 2.51
C HIS A 88 5.29 -8.52 3.13
N PHE A 89 5.36 -8.48 4.46
CA PHE A 89 5.49 -7.24 5.21
C PHE A 89 6.85 -6.56 4.95
N LEU A 90 6.82 -5.26 4.66
CA LEU A 90 8.02 -4.43 4.56
C LEU A 90 8.18 -3.52 5.78
N SER A 91 7.19 -2.71 6.09
CA SER A 91 7.24 -1.75 7.20
C SER A 91 5.85 -1.29 7.61
N GLY A 92 5.76 -0.64 8.78
CA GLY A 92 4.52 -0.10 9.32
C GLY A 92 3.87 -1.01 10.36
N SER A 93 2.54 -0.98 10.45
CA SER A 93 1.77 -1.72 11.45
C SER A 93 0.48 -2.26 10.83
N MET A 94 0.23 -3.54 11.05
CA MET A 94 -1.01 -4.21 10.70
C MET A 94 -1.15 -5.50 11.51
N HIS A 95 -2.36 -6.04 11.56
CA HIS A 95 -2.56 -7.46 11.86
C HIS A 95 -3.48 -8.09 10.83
N THR A 96 -3.52 -9.42 10.80
CA THR A 96 -4.29 -10.17 9.81
C THR A 96 -5.36 -11.04 10.45
N SER A 97 -6.45 -11.26 9.72
CA SER A 97 -7.46 -12.26 10.07
C SER A 97 -7.92 -13.02 8.84
N ASP A 98 -8.18 -14.31 8.98
CA ASP A 98 -8.79 -15.12 7.93
C ASP A 98 -10.32 -14.95 7.90
N ALA A 99 -10.88 -14.90 6.70
CA ALA A 99 -12.32 -14.92 6.45
C ALA A 99 -12.65 -15.78 5.22
N ALA A 100 -13.93 -16.04 4.97
CA ALA A 100 -14.39 -16.90 3.88
C ALA A 100 -13.95 -16.40 2.49
N ASP A 101 -13.81 -15.09 2.34
CA ASP A 101 -13.40 -14.37 1.13
C ASP A 101 -11.88 -14.08 1.08
N GLY A 102 -11.12 -14.48 2.10
CA GLY A 102 -9.66 -14.44 2.10
C GLY A 102 -9.03 -13.72 3.28
N LEU A 103 -7.73 -13.42 3.13
CA LEU A 103 -6.92 -12.74 4.12
C LEU A 103 -7.33 -11.26 4.19
N HIS A 104 -7.66 -10.81 5.40
CA HIS A 104 -7.92 -9.41 5.68
C HIS A 104 -6.78 -8.78 6.44
N LEU A 105 -6.45 -7.56 6.04
CA LEU A 105 -5.54 -6.69 6.75
C LEU A 105 -6.34 -5.72 7.60
N HIS A 106 -5.91 -5.52 8.83
CA HIS A 106 -6.48 -4.55 9.75
C HIS A 106 -5.42 -3.52 10.09
N LEU A 107 -5.75 -2.26 9.86
CA LEU A 107 -4.90 -1.11 10.15
C LEU A 107 -5.57 -0.31 11.27
N ALA A 108 -4.83 -0.04 12.35
CA ALA A 108 -5.33 0.83 13.41
C ALA A 108 -5.54 2.27 12.89
N ALA A 109 -6.17 3.11 13.70
CA ALA A 109 -6.40 4.51 13.36
C ALA A 109 -5.09 5.23 13.02
N SER A 110 -5.04 5.91 11.87
CA SER A 110 -3.85 6.63 11.38
C SER A 110 -2.61 5.77 11.08
N ASP A 111 -2.72 4.44 11.09
CA ASP A 111 -1.60 3.56 10.76
C ASP A 111 -1.36 3.47 9.24
N THR A 112 -0.14 3.06 8.89
CA THR A 112 0.30 2.76 7.52
C THR A 112 1.00 1.41 7.50
N VAL A 113 0.86 0.66 6.42
CA VAL A 113 1.64 -0.54 6.15
C VAL A 113 2.11 -0.58 4.70
N TRP A 114 3.30 -1.13 4.50
CA TRP A 114 3.88 -1.39 3.19
C TRP A 114 4.12 -2.89 3.00
N LEU A 115 3.72 -3.41 1.85
CA LEU A 115 3.82 -4.82 1.50
C LEU A 115 4.50 -4.99 0.14
N THR A 116 5.14 -6.13 -0.10
CA THR A 116 5.67 -6.49 -1.42
C THR A 116 5.23 -7.88 -1.85
N THR A 117 5.13 -8.09 -3.15
CA THR A 117 4.85 -9.42 -3.73
C THR A 117 6.11 -10.30 -3.79
N THR A 118 5.96 -11.61 -4.00
CA THR A 118 7.04 -12.51 -4.45
C THR A 118 6.64 -13.29 -5.67
#